data_AF-B5VGK3-F1
#
_entry.id   AF-B5VGK3-F1
#
_cell.length_a   1.000
_cell.length_b   1.000
_cell.length_c   1.000
_cell.angle_alpha   90.00
_cell.angle_beta   90.00
_cell.angle_gamma   90.00
#
_symmetry.space_group_name_H-M   'P 1'
#
loop_
_entity.id
_entity.type
_entity.pdbx_description
1 polymer ?
#
loop_
_entity_poly.entity_id
_entity_poly.type
_entity_poly.pdbx_seq_one_letter_code
_entity_poly.pdbx_strand_id
1 'polypeptide(L)'
;MIKLNLSAQYDPRNGKWYNCCHDCFVTKPGYNDYGEVIDLTPEFFKVRNIKREDKNLRLLQLENRFVRLVDGLITLYNTYSRSIIHNLKMNSEMSKLERTVTPWRDDRSVLFCNICSEPFGLLLRKHHCRLCGMVVCDDANRNCSNEISIGYLMSAASDLPFEYNIQKDDLLHIPISIRLCSHCIDMLFIGRKFNKDIRMPLSGIFAKYDSMQNISKVIDSLLPIFDDSLNSLKVETAKDSENTLDPKNLNDLARLRHKLLNSFNLYNTLTRQLLSVEPQSHLERQLQNSIKIASAAYINEKILPLKSLPAILNPEGHKTNEDGQKAEPEVKKLSQLMIENLTIKEVKELREELMVLKEQSYLIESTIQDYKKQRRLEEIVTLNKNLEELHSRIHTVQSKLGDHGFN
;
A
#
# COMPACT_ATOMS: atom_id res chain seq x y z
N MET A 1 32.66 -19.07 34.37
CA MET A 1 33.90 -19.32 35.14
C MET A 1 35.09 -18.84 34.34
N ILE A 2 36.06 -18.19 34.99
CA ILE A 2 37.31 -17.70 34.38
C ILE A 2 38.50 -18.06 35.26
N LYS A 3 39.70 -18.15 34.66
CA LYS A 3 40.93 -18.35 35.42
C LYS A 3 41.51 -17.00 35.86
N LEU A 4 41.70 -16.82 37.16
CA LEU A 4 42.28 -15.60 37.74
C LEU A 4 43.57 -15.90 38.50
N ASN A 5 44.51 -14.96 38.44
CA ASN A 5 45.70 -14.96 39.30
C ASN A 5 45.38 -14.42 40.72
N LEU A 6 46.38 -14.35 41.59
CA LEU A 6 46.24 -13.85 42.97
C LEU A 6 45.80 -12.38 43.04
N SER A 7 46.00 -11.62 41.97
CA SER A 7 45.58 -10.22 41.84
C SER A 7 44.21 -10.06 41.17
N ALA A 8 43.43 -11.14 41.07
CA ALA A 8 42.12 -11.19 40.40
C ALA A 8 42.12 -10.77 38.92
N GLN A 9 43.26 -10.88 38.23
CA GLN A 9 43.37 -10.62 36.80
C GLN A 9 43.26 -11.92 36.00
N TYR A 10 42.70 -11.83 34.79
CA TYR A 10 42.55 -12.97 33.90
C TYR A 10 43.92 -13.56 33.50
N ASP A 11 44.15 -14.81 33.89
CA ASP A 11 45.37 -15.57 33.56
C ASP A 11 44.99 -16.98 33.09
N PRO A 12 44.94 -17.22 31.76
CA PRO A 12 44.52 -18.52 31.22
C PRO A 12 45.52 -19.66 31.47
N ARG A 13 46.80 -19.34 31.76
CA ARG A 13 47.87 -20.33 31.90
C ARG A 13 48.04 -20.77 33.35
N ASN A 14 48.25 -19.82 34.26
CA ASN A 14 48.61 -20.11 35.65
C ASN A 14 47.50 -19.76 36.66
N GLY A 15 46.39 -19.18 36.22
CA GLY A 15 45.27 -18.83 37.07
C GLY A 15 44.44 -20.03 37.56
N LYS A 16 43.75 -19.84 38.69
CA LYS A 16 42.77 -20.79 39.25
C LYS A 16 41.35 -20.44 38.80
N TRP A 17 40.47 -21.43 38.72
CA TRP A 17 39.09 -21.24 38.30
C TRP A 17 38.25 -20.55 39.37
N TYR A 18 37.55 -19.49 38.99
CA TYR A 18 36.58 -18.79 39.82
C TYR A 18 35.26 -18.56 39.06
N ASN A 19 34.16 -18.50 39.82
CA ASN A 19 32.90 -17.99 39.31
C ASN A 19 33.01 -16.48 39.08
N CYS A 20 32.40 -16.02 37.99
CA CYS A 20 32.40 -14.61 37.59
C CYS A 20 31.01 -14.24 37.07
N CYS A 21 30.69 -12.95 37.10
CA CYS A 21 29.49 -12.45 36.43
C CYS A 21 29.60 -12.60 34.90
N HIS A 22 28.49 -12.35 34.21
CA HIS A 22 28.45 -12.38 32.74
C HIS A 22 29.42 -11.38 32.12
N ASP A 23 29.47 -10.14 32.60
CA ASP A 23 30.32 -9.10 32.03
C ASP A 23 31.82 -9.45 32.10
N CYS A 24 32.28 -9.97 33.24
CA CYS A 24 33.66 -10.45 33.40
C CYS A 24 33.98 -11.67 32.52
N PHE A 25 32.98 -12.47 32.17
CA PHE A 25 33.16 -13.62 31.28
C PHE A 25 33.26 -13.19 29.81
N VAL A 26 32.48 -12.19 29.40
CA VAL A 26 32.42 -11.70 28.01
C VAL A 26 33.59 -10.78 27.68
N THR A 27 34.00 -9.94 28.63
CA THR A 27 35.08 -8.96 28.44
C THR A 27 36.48 -9.57 28.57
N LYS A 28 36.60 -10.86 28.90
CA LYS A 28 37.92 -11.49 29.00
C LYS A 28 38.62 -11.52 27.63
N PRO A 29 39.94 -11.26 27.59
CA PRO A 29 40.73 -11.49 26.39
C PRO A 29 40.56 -12.92 25.88
N GLY A 30 40.30 -13.10 24.57
CA GLY A 30 40.09 -14.44 24.02
C GLY A 30 38.69 -15.03 24.15
N TYR A 31 37.68 -14.28 24.62
CA TYR A 31 36.32 -14.81 24.78
C TYR A 31 35.70 -15.35 23.48
N ASN A 32 36.07 -14.76 22.34
CA ASN A 32 35.65 -15.18 21.00
C ASN A 32 36.78 -15.19 19.96
N ASP A 33 38.04 -15.07 20.39
CA ASP A 33 39.18 -14.99 19.45
C ASP A 33 39.43 -16.32 18.72
N TYR A 34 38.88 -17.43 19.24
CA TYR A 34 39.07 -18.79 18.71
C TYR A 34 37.74 -19.52 18.45
N GLY A 35 36.74 -18.81 17.93
CA GLY A 35 35.54 -19.45 17.36
C GLY A 35 35.79 -19.89 15.91
N GLU A 36 35.58 -21.16 15.60
CA GLU A 36 35.53 -21.62 14.21
C GLU A 36 34.16 -21.24 13.62
N VAL A 37 34.13 -20.31 12.66
CA VAL A 37 32.92 -19.98 11.90
C VAL A 37 32.93 -20.82 10.63
N ILE A 38 32.05 -21.83 10.59
CA ILE A 38 31.83 -22.62 9.38
C ILE A 38 30.69 -21.95 8.60
N ASP A 39 31.02 -21.34 7.46
CA ASP A 39 30.02 -20.82 6.55
C ASP A 39 29.35 -21.97 5.78
N LEU A 40 28.11 -22.30 6.14
CA LEU A 40 27.28 -23.31 5.46
C LEU A 40 26.40 -22.70 4.34
N THR A 41 26.58 -21.42 4.04
CA THR A 41 25.85 -20.74 2.97
C THR A 41 26.05 -21.40 1.59
N PRO A 42 27.26 -21.86 1.20
CA PRO A 42 27.47 -22.57 -0.06
C PRO A 42 26.69 -23.90 -0.15
N GLU A 43 26.72 -24.70 0.91
CA GLU A 43 25.97 -25.95 1.03
C GLU A 43 24.46 -25.71 0.97
N PHE A 44 23.99 -24.69 1.69
CA PHE A 44 22.59 -24.26 1.63
C PHE A 44 22.17 -23.89 0.21
N PHE A 45 22.97 -23.08 -0.51
CA PHE A 45 22.67 -22.72 -1.89
C PHE A 45 22.68 -23.94 -2.81
N LYS A 46 23.61 -24.88 -2.63
CA LYS A 46 23.66 -26.12 -3.42
C LYS A 46 22.38 -26.94 -3.24
N VAL A 47 21.97 -27.20 -2.00
CA VAL A 47 20.73 -27.96 -1.70
C VAL A 47 19.49 -27.21 -2.19
N ARG A 48 19.44 -25.89 -2.01
CA ARG A 48 18.34 -25.03 -2.46
C ARG A 48 18.22 -25.04 -3.99
N ASN A 49 19.35 -24.95 -4.71
CA ASN A 49 19.37 -24.93 -6.17
C ASN A 49 18.86 -26.25 -6.76
N ILE A 50 19.27 -27.40 -6.21
CA ILE A 50 18.75 -28.72 -6.64
C ILE A 50 17.22 -28.78 -6.52
N LYS A 51 16.67 -28.34 -5.39
CA LYS A 51 15.19 -28.28 -5.20
C LYS A 51 14.52 -27.28 -6.14
N ARG A 52 15.20 -26.18 -6.46
CA ARG A 52 14.69 -25.17 -7.39
C ARG A 52 14.65 -25.70 -8.83
N GLU A 53 15.66 -26.44 -9.25
CA GLU A 53 15.74 -27.05 -10.58
C GLU A 53 14.61 -28.06 -10.82
N ASP A 54 14.35 -28.95 -9.87
CA ASP A 54 13.21 -29.89 -9.95
C ASP A 54 11.87 -29.13 -10.03
N LYS A 55 11.69 -28.10 -9.19
CA LYS A 55 10.48 -27.26 -9.25
C LYS A 55 10.32 -26.56 -10.60
N ASN A 56 11.40 -26.02 -11.16
CA ASN A 56 11.39 -25.35 -12.45
C ASN A 56 11.07 -26.33 -13.59
N LEU A 57 11.64 -27.54 -13.55
CA LEU A 57 11.33 -28.58 -14.53
C LEU A 57 9.85 -28.96 -14.49
N ARG A 58 9.28 -29.15 -13.30
CA ARG A 58 7.85 -29.45 -13.13
C ARG A 58 6.96 -28.31 -13.65
N LEU A 59 7.35 -27.06 -13.40
CA LEU A 59 6.65 -25.90 -13.93
C LEU A 59 6.67 -25.91 -15.46
N LEU A 60 7.84 -26.06 -16.08
CA LEU A 60 7.97 -26.13 -17.55
C LEU A 60 7.15 -27.26 -18.16
N GLN A 61 7.13 -28.44 -17.51
CA GLN A 61 6.28 -29.55 -17.95
C GLN A 61 4.80 -29.21 -17.88
N LEU A 62 4.35 -28.54 -16.81
CA LEU A 62 2.96 -28.10 -16.67
C LEU A 62 2.59 -27.02 -17.66
N GLU A 63 3.48 -26.07 -17.94
CA GLU A 63 3.27 -25.02 -18.94
C GLU A 63 3.11 -25.63 -20.34
N ASN A 64 4.01 -26.54 -20.74
CA ASN A 64 3.89 -27.24 -22.02
C ASN A 64 2.60 -28.06 -22.14
N ARG A 65 2.20 -28.75 -21.06
CA ARG A 65 0.92 -29.48 -21.01
C ARG A 65 -0.27 -28.53 -21.13
N PHE A 66 -0.21 -27.39 -20.47
CA PHE A 66 -1.26 -26.40 -20.47
C PHE A 66 -1.44 -25.75 -21.85
N VAL A 67 -0.35 -25.35 -22.52
CA VAL A 67 -0.38 -24.86 -23.91
C VAL A 67 -1.01 -25.89 -24.83
N ARG A 68 -0.47 -27.13 -24.84
CA ARG A 68 -1.00 -28.23 -25.67
C ARG A 68 -2.48 -28.52 -25.43
N LEU A 69 -2.92 -28.48 -24.17
CA LEU A 69 -4.32 -28.72 -23.81
C LEU A 69 -5.21 -27.60 -24.37
N VAL A 70 -4.85 -26.35 -24.09
CA VAL A 70 -5.66 -25.19 -24.47
C VAL A 70 -5.74 -25.04 -25.98
N ASP A 71 -4.61 -25.09 -26.69
CA ASP A 71 -4.57 -24.96 -28.14
C ASP A 71 -5.38 -26.09 -28.79
N GLY A 72 -5.18 -27.34 -28.35
CA GLY A 72 -5.96 -28.46 -28.85
C GLY A 72 -7.46 -28.32 -28.60
N LEU A 73 -7.88 -27.79 -27.44
CA LEU A 73 -9.30 -27.55 -27.14
C LEU A 73 -9.90 -26.47 -28.05
N ILE A 74 -9.15 -25.42 -28.35
CA ILE A 74 -9.58 -24.36 -29.27
C ILE A 74 -9.66 -24.90 -30.70
N THR A 75 -8.67 -25.69 -31.14
CA THR A 75 -8.71 -26.36 -32.45
C THR A 75 -9.94 -27.24 -32.59
N LEU A 76 -10.25 -28.04 -31.58
CA LEU A 76 -11.43 -28.91 -31.55
C LEU A 76 -12.72 -28.08 -31.60
N TYR A 77 -12.82 -27.02 -30.80
CA TYR A 77 -13.96 -26.11 -30.81
C TYR A 77 -14.17 -25.50 -32.20
N ASN A 78 -13.13 -24.93 -32.80
CA ASN A 78 -13.20 -24.31 -34.12
C ASN A 78 -13.59 -25.33 -35.21
N THR A 79 -13.12 -26.57 -35.08
CA THR A 79 -13.42 -27.65 -36.04
C THR A 79 -14.87 -28.11 -35.95
N TYR A 80 -15.38 -28.30 -34.73
CA TYR A 80 -16.69 -28.92 -34.53
C TYR A 80 -17.83 -27.93 -34.31
N SER A 81 -17.56 -26.66 -33.95
CA SER A 81 -18.57 -25.65 -33.58
C SER A 81 -19.69 -25.47 -34.62
N ARG A 82 -19.39 -25.72 -35.91
CA ARG A 82 -20.35 -25.62 -37.03
C ARG A 82 -21.04 -26.96 -37.38
N SER A 83 -20.76 -28.04 -36.66
CA SER A 83 -21.28 -29.38 -36.92
C SER A 83 -22.56 -29.68 -36.15
N ILE A 84 -23.54 -30.31 -36.81
CA ILE A 84 -24.85 -30.65 -36.22
C ILE A 84 -24.74 -31.68 -35.08
N ILE A 85 -23.67 -32.49 -35.06
CA ILE A 85 -23.36 -33.50 -34.03
C ILE A 85 -22.23 -33.06 -33.08
N HIS A 86 -22.03 -31.75 -32.96
CA HIS A 86 -20.98 -31.09 -32.18
C HIS A 86 -20.73 -31.78 -30.82
N ASN A 87 -21.77 -31.93 -29.99
CA ASN A 87 -21.59 -32.34 -28.59
C ASN A 87 -21.03 -33.77 -28.42
N LEU A 88 -21.46 -34.74 -29.24
CA LEU A 88 -21.04 -36.13 -29.08
C LEU A 88 -19.61 -36.35 -29.58
N LYS A 89 -19.27 -35.82 -30.76
CA LYS A 89 -17.93 -35.96 -31.32
C LYS A 89 -16.92 -35.11 -30.55
N MET A 90 -17.27 -33.88 -30.19
CA MET A 90 -16.37 -32.99 -29.45
C MET A 90 -15.99 -33.57 -28.09
N ASN A 91 -16.95 -34.08 -27.30
CA ASN A 91 -16.64 -34.67 -25.99
C ASN A 91 -15.70 -35.87 -26.08
N SER A 92 -15.87 -36.73 -27.09
CA SER A 92 -14.96 -37.86 -27.35
C SER A 92 -13.55 -37.37 -27.67
N GLU A 93 -13.42 -36.43 -28.61
CA GLU A 93 -12.10 -35.92 -29.01
C GLU A 93 -11.42 -35.10 -27.90
N MET A 94 -12.19 -34.33 -27.11
CA MET A 94 -11.68 -33.65 -25.92
C MET A 94 -11.12 -34.64 -24.91
N SER A 95 -11.84 -35.73 -24.61
CA SER A 95 -11.36 -36.73 -23.66
C SER A 95 -10.10 -37.44 -24.15
N LYS A 96 -10.00 -37.69 -25.47
CA LYS A 96 -8.76 -38.22 -26.08
C LYS A 96 -7.61 -37.23 -25.91
N LEU A 97 -7.81 -35.96 -26.26
CA LEU A 97 -6.82 -34.91 -26.12
C LEU A 97 -6.34 -34.81 -24.67
N GLU A 98 -7.25 -34.70 -23.70
CA GLU A 98 -6.92 -34.61 -22.27
C GLU A 98 -6.01 -35.76 -21.79
N ARG A 99 -6.22 -36.99 -22.28
CA ARG A 99 -5.38 -38.16 -21.95
C ARG A 99 -4.02 -38.13 -22.64
N THR A 100 -3.88 -37.47 -23.79
CA THR A 100 -2.57 -37.27 -24.45
C THR A 100 -1.72 -36.18 -23.77
N VAL A 101 -2.34 -35.30 -22.99
CA VAL A 101 -1.64 -34.24 -22.27
C VAL A 101 -0.96 -34.79 -21.03
N THR A 102 -1.65 -35.64 -20.27
CA THR A 102 -1.11 -36.30 -19.08
C THR A 102 -1.80 -37.64 -18.84
N PRO A 103 -1.07 -38.68 -18.40
CA PRO A 103 -1.72 -39.91 -17.97
C PRO A 103 -2.56 -39.63 -16.72
N TRP A 104 -3.80 -40.10 -16.74
CA TRP A 104 -4.70 -39.98 -15.59
C TRP A 104 -4.50 -41.15 -14.64
N ARG A 105 -4.47 -40.86 -13.34
CA ARG A 105 -4.37 -41.89 -12.31
C ARG A 105 -5.66 -42.72 -12.28
N ASP A 106 -5.53 -44.03 -12.16
CA ASP A 106 -6.69 -44.92 -12.09
C ASP A 106 -7.51 -44.66 -10.81
N ASP A 107 -8.80 -44.41 -10.98
CA ASP A 107 -9.72 -44.08 -9.89
C ASP A 107 -9.78 -45.18 -8.83
N ARG A 108 -9.66 -46.45 -9.23
CA ARG A 108 -9.73 -47.59 -8.29
C ARG A 108 -8.59 -47.57 -7.28
N SER A 109 -7.45 -47.03 -7.66
CA SER A 109 -6.25 -46.94 -6.81
C SER A 109 -6.28 -45.78 -5.82
N VAL A 110 -7.23 -44.84 -5.95
CA VAL A 110 -7.26 -43.61 -5.14
C VAL A 110 -8.43 -43.63 -4.16
N LEU A 111 -8.12 -43.72 -2.87
CA LEU A 111 -9.12 -43.69 -1.80
C LEU A 111 -9.33 -42.30 -1.20
N PHE A 112 -8.34 -41.42 -1.30
CA PHE A 112 -8.32 -40.10 -0.66
C PHE A 112 -8.00 -39.01 -1.67
N CYS A 113 -8.55 -37.81 -1.45
CA CYS A 113 -8.22 -36.64 -2.25
C CYS A 113 -6.72 -36.32 -2.18
N ASN A 114 -6.07 -36.10 -3.32
CA ASN A 114 -4.62 -35.84 -3.36
C ASN A 114 -4.19 -34.49 -2.75
N ILE A 115 -5.14 -33.66 -2.29
CA ILE A 115 -4.87 -32.33 -1.73
C ILE A 115 -5.32 -32.26 -0.28
N CYS A 116 -6.62 -32.40 -0.01
CA CYS A 116 -7.14 -32.32 1.35
C CYS A 116 -7.09 -33.64 2.13
N SER A 117 -6.73 -34.75 1.48
CA SER A 117 -6.71 -36.11 2.07
C SER A 117 -8.06 -36.61 2.59
N GLU A 118 -9.17 -35.95 2.26
CA GLU A 118 -10.52 -36.42 2.60
C GLU A 118 -10.84 -37.71 1.82
N PRO A 119 -11.40 -38.75 2.48
CA PRO A 119 -11.80 -39.98 1.81
C PRO A 119 -12.90 -39.72 0.78
N PHE A 120 -12.77 -40.34 -0.39
CA PHE A 120 -13.82 -40.32 -1.39
C PHE A 120 -15.01 -41.20 -0.98
N GLY A 121 -16.21 -40.78 -1.35
CA GLY A 121 -17.45 -41.47 -1.01
C GLY A 121 -18.60 -41.02 -1.90
N LEU A 122 -19.83 -41.23 -1.45
CA LEU A 122 -21.02 -40.86 -2.22
C LEU A 122 -21.19 -39.34 -2.37
N LEU A 123 -20.86 -38.58 -1.32
CA LEU A 123 -20.98 -37.11 -1.29
C LEU A 123 -19.74 -36.41 -1.85
N LEU A 124 -18.57 -37.03 -1.75
CA LEU A 124 -17.31 -36.48 -2.23
C LEU A 124 -16.81 -37.32 -3.41
N ARG A 125 -17.03 -36.82 -4.62
CA ARG A 125 -16.71 -37.54 -5.87
C ARG A 125 -15.27 -37.30 -6.30
N LYS A 126 -14.77 -38.22 -7.12
CA LYS A 126 -13.44 -38.19 -7.72
C LYS A 126 -13.43 -37.35 -8.98
N HIS A 127 -12.42 -36.52 -9.13
CA HIS A 127 -12.21 -35.71 -10.32
C HIS A 127 -10.73 -35.65 -10.71
N HIS A 128 -10.41 -35.90 -11.99
CA HIS A 128 -9.06 -35.72 -12.48
C HIS A 128 -8.75 -34.26 -12.78
N CYS A 129 -7.57 -33.80 -12.38
CA CYS A 129 -6.99 -32.58 -12.90
C CYS A 129 -6.50 -32.80 -14.33
N ARG A 130 -6.93 -31.94 -15.26
CA ARG A 130 -6.58 -32.05 -16.68
C ARG A 130 -5.10 -31.79 -17.02
N LEU A 131 -4.31 -31.29 -16.07
CA LEU A 131 -2.87 -30.99 -16.28
C LEU A 131 -1.91 -31.99 -15.65
N CYS A 132 -2.23 -32.48 -14.44
CA CYS A 132 -1.37 -33.44 -13.73
C CYS A 132 -1.95 -34.85 -13.66
N GLY A 133 -3.23 -35.06 -14.02
CA GLY A 133 -3.88 -36.37 -13.99
C GLY A 133 -4.18 -36.91 -12.59
N MET A 134 -3.90 -36.14 -11.54
CA MET A 134 -4.19 -36.54 -10.15
C MET A 134 -5.68 -36.42 -9.83
N VAL A 135 -6.15 -37.29 -8.95
CA VAL A 135 -7.54 -37.33 -8.51
C VAL A 135 -7.74 -36.45 -7.27
N VAL A 136 -8.69 -35.52 -7.36
CA VAL A 136 -9.00 -34.49 -6.38
C VAL A 136 -10.52 -34.36 -6.21
N CYS A 137 -10.96 -33.70 -5.13
CA CYS A 137 -12.37 -33.39 -4.90
C CYS A 137 -12.75 -32.00 -5.43
N ASP A 138 -14.06 -31.74 -5.51
CA ASP A 138 -14.65 -30.47 -5.93
C ASP A 138 -15.42 -29.74 -4.81
N ASP A 139 -15.08 -30.03 -3.56
CA ASP A 139 -15.62 -29.32 -2.40
C ASP A 139 -15.24 -27.83 -2.42
N ALA A 140 -16.27 -26.98 -2.46
CA ALA A 140 -16.18 -25.52 -2.49
C ALA A 140 -15.51 -24.92 -1.24
N ASN A 141 -15.59 -25.60 -0.09
CA ASN A 141 -14.94 -25.10 1.12
C ASN A 141 -13.43 -25.32 1.09
N ARG A 142 -12.98 -26.41 0.46
CA ARG A 142 -11.57 -26.82 0.41
C ARG A 142 -10.86 -26.33 -0.85
N ASN A 143 -11.59 -25.97 -1.92
CA ASN A 143 -11.05 -25.47 -3.18
C ASN A 143 -9.91 -26.34 -3.77
N CYS A 144 -10.02 -27.67 -3.64
CA CYS A 144 -9.01 -28.61 -4.15
C CYS A 144 -8.95 -28.64 -5.68
N SER A 145 -10.08 -28.35 -6.34
CA SER A 145 -10.11 -28.17 -7.78
C SER A 145 -11.18 -27.17 -8.18
N ASN A 146 -10.96 -26.51 -9.31
CA ASN A 146 -11.87 -25.51 -9.86
C ASN A 146 -12.04 -25.75 -11.36
N GLU A 147 -13.24 -25.48 -11.85
CA GLU A 147 -13.57 -25.49 -13.26
C GLU A 147 -13.54 -24.06 -13.78
N ILE A 148 -12.61 -23.78 -14.69
CA ILE A 148 -12.28 -22.41 -15.12
C ILE A 148 -12.34 -22.36 -16.64
N SER A 149 -12.98 -21.31 -17.18
CA SER A 149 -13.02 -21.08 -18.63
C SER A 149 -11.61 -20.89 -19.19
N ILE A 150 -11.36 -21.52 -20.35
CA ILE A 150 -10.07 -21.46 -21.03
C ILE A 150 -9.66 -20.02 -21.38
N GLY A 151 -10.62 -19.14 -21.70
CA GLY A 151 -10.34 -17.75 -22.05
C GLY A 151 -9.70 -16.97 -20.89
N TYR A 152 -10.20 -17.16 -19.66
CA TYR A 152 -9.61 -16.55 -18.47
C TYR A 152 -8.23 -17.12 -18.15
N LEU A 153 -8.06 -18.44 -18.31
CA LEU A 153 -6.78 -19.09 -18.07
C LEU A 153 -5.70 -18.62 -19.06
N MET A 154 -6.03 -18.48 -20.34
CA MET A 154 -5.13 -17.91 -21.34
C MET A 154 -4.79 -16.45 -21.02
N SER A 155 -5.78 -15.65 -20.63
CA SER A 155 -5.55 -14.24 -20.29
C SER A 155 -4.60 -14.10 -19.09
N ALA A 156 -4.72 -14.99 -18.11
CA ALA A 156 -3.85 -15.03 -16.94
C ALA A 156 -2.42 -15.54 -17.24
N ALA A 157 -2.22 -16.23 -18.36
CA ALA A 157 -0.92 -16.77 -18.80
C ALA A 157 -0.54 -16.30 -20.21
N SER A 158 -0.79 -15.03 -20.52
CA SER A 158 -0.54 -14.45 -21.85
C SER A 158 0.93 -14.46 -22.28
N ASP A 159 1.86 -14.76 -21.37
CA ASP A 159 3.28 -14.95 -21.64
C ASP A 159 3.63 -16.31 -22.26
N LEU A 160 2.71 -17.27 -22.22
CA LEU A 160 2.92 -18.59 -22.81
C LEU A 160 2.72 -18.59 -24.33
N PRO A 161 3.43 -19.46 -25.07
CA PRO A 161 3.41 -19.50 -26.52
C PRO A 161 2.19 -20.28 -27.05
N PHE A 162 0.99 -19.73 -26.86
CA PHE A 162 -0.23 -20.28 -27.47
C PHE A 162 -0.24 -20.05 -28.99
N GLU A 163 -0.78 -21.01 -29.74
CA GLU A 163 -0.99 -20.86 -31.18
C GLU A 163 -2.08 -19.82 -31.50
N TYR A 164 -3.07 -19.69 -30.62
CA TYR A 164 -4.23 -18.80 -30.78
C TYR A 164 -4.08 -17.51 -29.97
N ASN A 165 -4.68 -16.41 -30.45
CA ASN A 165 -4.64 -15.10 -29.80
C ASN A 165 -6.02 -14.68 -29.29
N ILE A 166 -6.12 -14.47 -27.98
CA ILE A 166 -7.35 -14.11 -27.26
C ILE A 166 -8.10 -12.92 -27.88
N GLN A 167 -7.38 -11.86 -28.26
CA GLN A 167 -7.99 -10.61 -28.74
C GLN A 167 -8.40 -10.68 -30.21
N LYS A 168 -7.69 -11.49 -31.01
CA LYS A 168 -7.98 -11.63 -32.45
C LYS A 168 -9.03 -12.69 -32.73
N ASP A 169 -9.07 -13.74 -31.90
CA ASP A 169 -9.89 -14.93 -32.15
C ASP A 169 -11.17 -14.97 -31.28
N ASP A 170 -11.50 -13.87 -30.58
CA ASP A 170 -12.68 -13.72 -29.72
C ASP A 170 -12.91 -14.88 -28.72
N LEU A 171 -11.81 -15.35 -28.11
CA LEU A 171 -11.78 -16.59 -27.32
C LEU A 171 -12.44 -16.46 -25.94
N LEU A 172 -12.81 -15.25 -25.52
CA LEU A 172 -13.49 -15.03 -24.22
C LEU A 172 -14.88 -15.67 -24.18
N HIS A 173 -15.53 -15.80 -25.34
CA HIS A 173 -16.88 -16.36 -25.46
C HIS A 173 -16.91 -17.87 -25.68
N ILE A 174 -15.75 -18.54 -25.74
CA ILE A 174 -15.71 -20.00 -25.89
C ILE A 174 -16.27 -20.65 -24.61
N PRO A 175 -17.37 -21.43 -24.69
CA PRO A 175 -18.03 -22.02 -23.53
C PRO A 175 -17.32 -23.32 -23.07
N ILE A 176 -15.98 -23.34 -23.10
CA ILE A 176 -15.18 -24.50 -22.67
C ILE A 176 -14.52 -24.15 -21.35
N SER A 177 -14.74 -25.01 -20.35
CA SER A 177 -14.06 -24.94 -19.07
C SER A 177 -13.23 -26.20 -18.84
N ILE A 178 -12.12 -26.05 -18.13
CA ILE A 178 -11.26 -27.17 -17.74
C ILE A 178 -11.12 -27.22 -16.23
N ARG A 179 -11.07 -28.44 -15.68
CA ARG A 179 -10.88 -28.64 -14.24
C ARG A 179 -9.41 -28.77 -13.89
N LEU A 180 -8.92 -27.83 -13.09
CA LEU A 180 -7.55 -27.81 -12.61
C LEU A 180 -7.53 -27.98 -11.09
N CYS A 181 -6.57 -28.74 -10.57
CA CYS A 181 -6.35 -28.79 -9.13
C CYS A 181 -5.65 -27.52 -8.65
N SER A 182 -5.85 -27.15 -7.37
CA SER A 182 -5.23 -25.95 -6.80
C SER A 182 -3.72 -25.96 -6.91
N HIS A 183 -3.07 -27.12 -6.75
CA HIS A 183 -1.61 -27.21 -6.92
C HIS A 183 -1.12 -26.82 -8.32
N CYS A 184 -1.82 -27.24 -9.38
CA CYS A 184 -1.48 -26.83 -10.75
C CYS A 184 -1.78 -25.35 -11.01
N ILE A 185 -2.91 -24.85 -10.47
CA ILE A 185 -3.26 -23.43 -10.56
C ILE A 185 -2.18 -22.59 -9.89
N ASP A 186 -1.77 -22.97 -8.69
CA ASP A 186 -0.79 -22.25 -7.90
C ASP A 186 0.57 -22.19 -8.59
N MET A 187 1.04 -23.33 -9.09
CA MET A 187 2.31 -23.39 -9.82
C MET A 187 2.31 -22.55 -11.09
N LEU A 188 1.22 -22.58 -11.86
CA LEU A 188 1.14 -21.83 -13.12
C LEU A 188 0.93 -20.33 -12.89
N PHE A 189 0.05 -19.94 -11.98
CA PHE A 189 -0.48 -18.58 -11.96
C PHE A 189 0.02 -17.70 -10.82
N ILE A 190 0.48 -18.24 -9.67
CA ILE A 190 0.94 -17.39 -8.54
C ILE A 190 2.13 -16.53 -8.95
N GLY A 191 3.13 -17.13 -9.60
CA GLY A 191 4.31 -16.38 -10.05
C GLY A 191 3.96 -15.31 -11.07
N ARG A 192 3.03 -15.61 -11.98
CA ARG A 192 2.52 -14.66 -12.99
C ARG A 192 1.76 -13.51 -12.37
N LYS A 193 0.85 -13.82 -11.43
CA LYS A 193 0.11 -12.84 -10.64
C LYS A 193 1.07 -11.92 -9.90
N PHE A 194 2.05 -12.47 -9.18
CA PHE A 194 3.06 -11.69 -8.47
C PHE A 194 3.84 -10.75 -9.39
N ASN A 195 4.30 -11.25 -10.55
CA ASN A 195 5.01 -10.43 -11.54
C ASN A 195 4.12 -9.36 -12.20
N LYS A 196 2.81 -9.61 -12.29
CA LYS A 196 1.83 -8.63 -12.74
C LYS A 196 1.63 -7.57 -11.68
N ASP A 197 1.42 -7.96 -10.43
CA ASP A 197 1.22 -7.07 -9.29
C ASP A 197 2.42 -6.13 -9.07
N ILE A 198 3.66 -6.62 -9.25
CA ILE A 198 4.87 -5.77 -9.19
C ILE A 198 4.90 -4.73 -10.31
N ARG A 199 4.42 -5.09 -11.51
CA ARG A 199 4.42 -4.19 -12.68
C ARG A 199 3.25 -3.22 -12.66
N MET A 200 2.23 -3.47 -11.84
CA MET A 200 1.12 -2.55 -11.70
C MET A 200 1.59 -1.27 -11.01
N PRO A 201 1.14 -0.09 -11.48
CA PRO A 201 1.46 1.15 -10.80
C PRO A 201 0.93 1.10 -9.36
N LEU A 202 1.69 1.72 -8.45
CA LEU A 202 1.25 1.92 -7.07
C LEU A 202 -0.15 2.55 -7.06
N SER A 203 -1.02 2.09 -6.16
CA SER A 203 -2.34 2.71 -5.99
C SER A 203 -2.17 4.20 -5.64
N GLY A 204 -3.21 5.00 -5.88
CA GLY A 204 -3.17 6.44 -5.61
C GLY A 204 -2.75 6.77 -4.16
N ILE A 205 -3.08 5.89 -3.21
CA ILE A 205 -2.68 6.01 -1.80
C ILE A 205 -1.17 5.77 -1.65
N PHE A 206 -0.65 4.67 -2.20
CA PHE A 206 0.77 4.32 -2.07
C PHE A 206 1.69 5.31 -2.80
N ALA A 207 1.31 5.78 -3.99
CA ALA A 207 2.10 6.78 -4.72
C ALA A 207 2.22 8.11 -3.94
N LYS A 208 1.12 8.56 -3.30
CA LYS A 208 1.12 9.74 -2.43
C LYS A 208 1.92 9.51 -1.15
N TYR A 209 1.83 8.31 -0.57
CA TYR A 209 2.60 7.95 0.61
C TYR A 209 4.11 7.94 0.33
N ASP A 210 4.55 7.41 -0.82
CA ASP A 210 5.96 7.44 -1.21
C ASP A 210 6.47 8.87 -1.37
N SER A 211 5.68 9.73 -2.04
CA SER A 211 5.98 11.16 -2.16
C SER A 211 6.08 11.84 -0.79
N MET A 212 5.15 11.54 0.12
CA MET A 212 5.16 12.03 1.51
C MET A 212 6.42 11.59 2.27
N GLN A 213 6.84 10.33 2.09
CA GLN A 213 8.07 9.80 2.70
C GLN A 213 9.34 10.45 2.15
N ASN A 214 9.38 10.75 0.85
CA ASN A 214 10.50 11.47 0.25
C ASN A 214 10.63 12.89 0.83
N ILE A 215 9.51 13.57 1.11
CA ILE A 215 9.52 14.86 1.82
C ILE A 215 9.94 14.70 3.29
N SER A 216 9.53 13.62 3.97
CA SER A 216 10.00 13.32 5.34
C SER A 216 11.52 13.25 5.39
N LYS A 217 12.17 12.51 4.48
CA LYS A 217 13.63 12.41 4.39
C LYS A 217 14.31 13.78 4.21
N VAL A 218 13.70 14.66 3.41
CA VAL A 218 14.20 16.03 3.24
C VAL A 218 14.12 16.80 4.56
N ILE A 219 12.98 16.74 5.26
CA ILE A 219 12.81 17.39 6.57
C ILE A 219 13.84 16.84 7.58
N ASP A 220 13.97 15.51 7.69
CA ASP A 220 14.89 14.85 8.61
C ASP A 220 16.36 15.20 8.33
N SER A 221 16.71 15.49 7.07
CA SER A 221 18.06 15.95 6.70
C SER A 221 18.31 17.43 6.98
N LEU A 222 17.28 18.28 6.86
CA LEU A 222 17.39 19.73 7.02
C LEU A 222 17.28 20.19 8.49
N LEU A 223 16.53 19.45 9.31
CA LEU A 223 16.33 19.76 10.72
C LEU A 223 17.63 19.86 11.54
N PRO A 224 18.56 18.88 11.49
CA PRO A 224 19.80 18.96 12.27
C PRO A 224 20.69 20.13 11.84
N ILE A 225 20.78 20.38 10.52
CA ILE A 225 21.54 21.53 9.98
C ILE A 225 21.00 22.85 10.52
N PHE A 226 19.67 22.95 10.61
CA PHE A 226 19.00 24.12 11.16
C PHE A 226 19.23 24.25 12.68
N ASP A 227 19.14 23.16 13.43
CA ASP A 227 19.36 23.16 14.88
C ASP A 227 20.81 23.50 15.25
N ASP A 228 21.79 22.98 14.52
CA ASP A 228 23.20 23.32 14.70
C ASP A 228 23.46 24.81 14.41
N SER A 229 22.92 25.33 13.30
CA SER A 229 23.04 26.76 12.93
C SER A 229 22.34 27.68 13.94
N LEU A 230 21.24 27.22 14.52
CA LEU A 230 20.51 27.95 15.56
C LEU A 230 21.27 27.97 16.87
N ASN A 231 21.86 26.84 17.26
CA ASN A 231 22.63 26.72 18.50
C ASN A 231 23.94 27.50 18.41
N SER A 232 24.61 27.54 17.25
CA SER A 232 25.81 28.37 17.06
C SER A 232 25.49 29.86 17.26
N LEU A 233 24.38 30.35 16.70
CA LEU A 233 23.95 31.75 16.85
C LEU A 233 23.50 32.09 18.29
N LYS A 234 22.89 31.14 19.01
CA LYS A 234 22.58 31.30 20.44
C LYS A 234 23.85 31.38 21.31
N VAL A 235 24.90 30.63 20.95
CA VAL A 235 26.18 30.66 21.66
C VAL A 235 26.95 31.95 21.37
N GLU A 236 26.91 32.45 20.13
CA GLU A 236 27.52 33.73 19.74
C GLU A 236 26.86 34.92 20.43
N THR A 237 25.52 34.95 20.48
CA THR A 237 24.77 36.00 21.19
C THR A 237 24.94 35.98 22.71
N ALA A 238 25.30 34.84 23.30
CA ALA A 238 25.53 34.72 24.74
C ALA A 238 26.95 35.11 25.19
N LYS A 239 27.92 35.20 24.25
CA LYS A 239 29.33 35.48 24.59
C LYS A 239 29.74 36.94 24.44
N ASP A 240 29.18 37.68 23.47
CA ASP A 240 29.56 39.08 23.21
C ASP A 240 28.32 39.98 23.04
N SER A 241 28.08 40.92 23.97
CA SER A 241 26.95 41.86 23.86
C SER A 241 27.20 43.04 22.90
N GLU A 242 28.35 43.12 22.24
CA GLU A 242 28.74 44.27 21.40
C GLU A 242 29.13 43.91 19.95
N ASN A 243 29.15 42.63 19.55
CA ASN A 243 29.44 42.25 18.17
C ASN A 243 28.16 42.19 17.32
N THR A 244 28.09 43.04 16.30
CA THR A 244 27.06 43.01 15.25
C THR A 244 27.03 41.64 14.58
N LEU A 245 25.91 40.92 14.70
CA LEU A 245 25.64 39.65 14.03
C LEU A 245 26.01 39.74 12.54
N ASP A 246 26.75 38.76 12.02
CA ASP A 246 27.06 38.69 10.58
C ASP A 246 25.74 38.52 9.79
N PRO A 247 25.34 39.51 8.96
CA PRO A 247 24.07 39.49 8.23
C PRO A 247 23.96 38.31 7.27
N LYS A 248 25.07 37.67 6.91
CA LYS A 248 25.10 36.49 6.05
C LYS A 248 24.56 35.24 6.75
N ASN A 249 24.98 34.98 7.99
CA ASN A 249 24.52 33.84 8.78
C ASN A 249 23.02 33.93 9.11
N LEU A 250 22.53 35.15 9.35
CA LEU A 250 21.12 35.42 9.60
C LEU A 250 20.25 35.15 8.37
N ASN A 251 20.72 35.56 7.18
CA ASN A 251 20.01 35.35 5.92
C ASN A 251 19.99 33.87 5.52
N ASP A 252 21.09 33.14 5.75
CA ASP A 252 21.16 31.70 5.48
C ASP A 252 20.26 30.89 6.42
N LEU A 253 20.16 31.27 7.70
CA LEU A 253 19.20 30.70 8.64
C LEU A 253 17.74 30.99 8.24
N ALA A 254 17.44 32.21 7.78
CA ALA A 254 16.12 32.57 7.28
C ALA A 254 15.73 31.75 6.03
N ARG A 255 16.70 31.50 5.14
CA ARG A 255 16.51 30.62 3.96
C ARG A 255 16.26 29.17 4.35
N LEU A 256 17.03 28.63 5.31
CA LEU A 256 16.83 27.27 5.84
C LEU A 256 15.45 27.12 6.49
N ARG A 257 15.04 28.10 7.30
CA ARG A 257 13.70 28.17 7.88
C ARG A 257 12.61 28.15 6.81
N HIS A 258 12.77 28.96 5.76
CA HIS A 258 11.79 29.02 4.66
C HIS A 258 11.68 27.67 3.93
N LYS A 259 12.82 27.02 3.64
CA LYS A 259 12.85 25.68 3.04
C LYS A 259 12.18 24.62 3.93
N LEU A 260 12.42 24.65 5.24
CA LEU A 260 11.78 23.75 6.20
C LEU A 260 10.27 23.96 6.25
N LEU A 261 9.80 25.21 6.38
CA LEU A 261 8.37 25.53 6.38
C LEU A 261 7.68 25.09 5.08
N ASN A 262 8.31 25.31 3.92
CA ASN A 262 7.78 24.85 2.64
C ASN A 262 7.71 23.31 2.57
N SER A 263 8.70 22.62 3.12
CA SER A 263 8.71 21.15 3.18
C SER A 263 7.61 20.60 4.09
N PHE A 264 7.39 21.21 5.27
CA PHE A 264 6.26 20.86 6.14
C PHE A 264 4.90 21.14 5.51
N ASN A 265 4.76 22.27 4.80
CA ASN A 265 3.53 22.58 4.05
C ASN A 265 3.27 21.54 2.97
N LEU A 266 4.30 21.17 2.19
CA LEU A 266 4.18 20.15 1.15
C LEU A 266 3.80 18.78 1.75
N TYR A 267 4.42 18.39 2.87
CA TYR A 267 4.09 17.18 3.61
C TYR A 267 2.61 17.15 4.06
N ASN A 268 2.11 18.27 4.59
CA ASN A 268 0.72 18.38 5.02
C ASN A 268 -0.27 18.34 3.84
N THR A 269 0.05 19.03 2.74
CA THR A 269 -0.76 18.98 1.50
C THR A 269 -0.84 17.56 0.97
N LEU A 270 0.28 16.83 0.92
CA LEU A 270 0.30 15.44 0.49
C LEU A 270 -0.52 14.54 1.44
N THR A 271 -0.44 14.77 2.75
CA THR A 271 -1.24 14.06 3.75
C THR A 271 -2.74 14.28 3.50
N ARG A 272 -3.19 15.52 3.29
CA ARG A 272 -4.60 15.84 2.99
C ARG A 272 -5.07 15.20 1.69
N GLN A 273 -4.25 15.27 0.65
CA GLN A 273 -4.54 14.64 -0.63
C GLN A 273 -4.59 13.10 -0.54
N LEU A 274 -3.86 12.49 0.39
CA LEU A 274 -3.91 11.04 0.63
C LEU A 274 -5.20 10.65 1.35
N LEU A 275 -5.65 11.46 2.31
CA LEU A 275 -6.89 11.25 3.05
C LEU A 275 -8.14 11.55 2.22
N SER A 276 -8.02 12.36 1.15
CA SER A 276 -9.14 12.63 0.23
C SER A 276 -9.34 11.53 -0.82
N VAL A 277 -8.45 10.55 -0.93
CA VAL A 277 -8.63 9.41 -1.84
C VAL A 277 -9.69 8.48 -1.26
N GLU A 278 -10.70 8.10 -2.06
CA GLU A 278 -11.70 7.12 -1.62
C GLU A 278 -11.09 5.73 -1.44
N PRO A 279 -11.22 5.09 -0.26
CA PRO A 279 -10.67 3.77 -0.02
C PRO A 279 -11.51 2.69 -0.70
N GLN A 280 -10.86 1.77 -1.43
CA GLN A 280 -11.49 0.64 -2.11
C GLN A 280 -11.70 -0.57 -1.16
N SER A 281 -10.97 -0.62 -0.04
CA SER A 281 -11.01 -1.73 0.91
C SER A 281 -11.00 -1.24 2.35
N HIS A 282 -11.55 -2.05 3.27
CA HIS A 282 -11.45 -1.82 4.71
C HIS A 282 -9.99 -1.65 5.17
N LEU A 283 -9.06 -2.41 4.55
CA LEU A 283 -7.63 -2.31 4.86
C LEU A 283 -7.04 -0.96 4.44
N GLU A 284 -7.45 -0.43 3.28
CA GLU A 284 -7.00 0.90 2.83
C GLU A 284 -7.48 2.00 3.77
N ARG A 285 -8.72 1.88 4.27
CA ARG A 285 -9.27 2.81 5.26
C ARG A 285 -8.48 2.77 6.58
N GLN A 286 -8.14 1.57 7.04
CA GLN A 286 -7.32 1.39 8.24
C GLN A 286 -5.91 1.98 8.06
N LEU A 287 -5.33 1.82 6.86
CA LEU A 287 -4.04 2.42 6.51
C LEU A 287 -4.12 3.95 6.51
N GLN A 288 -5.15 4.56 5.90
CA GLN A 288 -5.35 6.02 5.91
C GLN A 288 -5.45 6.59 7.33
N ASN A 289 -6.21 5.93 8.21
CA ASN A 289 -6.31 6.34 9.62
C ASN A 289 -4.96 6.27 10.34
N SER A 290 -4.19 5.21 10.09
CA SER A 290 -2.85 5.06 10.67
C SER A 290 -1.89 6.14 10.17
N ILE A 291 -1.95 6.46 8.87
CA ILE A 291 -1.16 7.54 8.26
C ILE A 291 -1.55 8.90 8.85
N LYS A 292 -2.85 9.17 9.06
CA LYS A 292 -3.33 10.41 9.69
C LYS A 292 -2.75 10.63 11.09
N ILE A 293 -2.72 9.58 11.91
CA ILE A 293 -2.19 9.65 13.27
C ILE A 293 -0.68 9.86 13.23
N ALA A 294 0.03 9.07 12.42
CA ALA A 294 1.48 9.15 12.29
C ALA A 294 1.95 10.51 11.74
N SER A 295 1.26 11.05 10.73
CA SER A 295 1.61 12.35 10.15
C SER A 295 1.39 13.51 11.13
N ALA A 296 0.30 13.48 11.90
CA ALA A 296 0.04 14.47 12.95
C ALA A 296 1.11 14.42 14.05
N ALA A 297 1.50 13.22 14.49
CA ALA A 297 2.56 13.04 15.47
C ALA A 297 3.91 13.56 14.94
N TYR A 298 4.27 13.22 13.71
CA TYR A 298 5.51 13.66 13.05
C TYR A 298 5.62 15.19 12.96
N ILE A 299 4.56 15.87 12.51
CA ILE A 299 4.55 17.35 12.43
C ILE A 299 4.72 17.96 13.82
N ASN A 300 3.99 17.46 14.82
CA ASN A 300 4.04 17.99 16.18
C ASN A 300 5.44 17.86 16.82
N GLU A 301 6.13 16.74 16.59
CA GLU A 301 7.48 16.52 17.10
C GLU A 301 8.49 17.46 16.42
N LYS A 302 8.49 17.49 15.08
CA LYS A 302 9.56 18.15 14.30
C LYS A 302 9.39 19.66 14.13
N ILE A 303 8.22 20.24 14.43
CA ILE A 303 7.99 21.70 14.32
C ILE A 303 8.46 22.50 15.55
N LEU A 304 8.78 21.84 16.66
CA LEU A 304 9.18 22.48 17.91
C LEU A 304 10.42 23.38 17.80
N PRO A 305 11.51 23.00 17.09
CA PRO A 305 12.73 23.81 17.05
C PRO A 305 12.55 25.15 16.32
N LEU A 306 11.65 25.21 15.33
CA LEU A 306 11.30 26.40 14.56
C LEU A 306 10.62 27.51 15.40
N LYS A 307 10.13 27.17 16.60
CA LYS A 307 9.44 28.11 17.51
C LYS A 307 10.38 29.10 18.21
N SER A 308 11.68 28.80 18.31
CA SER A 308 12.62 29.56 19.16
C SER A 308 13.29 30.77 18.47
N LEU A 309 13.05 30.96 17.18
CA LEU A 309 13.74 31.93 16.32
C LEU A 309 13.13 33.35 16.27
N PRO A 310 11.78 33.54 16.33
CA PRO A 310 11.19 34.89 16.32
C PRO A 310 11.66 35.79 17.47
N ALA A 311 12.05 35.19 18.60
CA ALA A 311 12.57 35.90 19.76
C ALA A 311 14.01 36.43 19.56
N ILE A 312 14.77 35.88 18.59
CA ILE A 312 16.17 36.25 18.32
C ILE A 312 16.26 37.25 17.16
N LEU A 313 15.33 37.17 16.19
CA LEU A 313 15.33 38.02 14.99
C LEU A 313 14.75 39.43 15.20
N ASN A 314 13.88 39.65 16.21
CA ASN A 314 13.25 40.94 16.48
C ASN A 314 13.45 41.38 17.94
N PRO A 315 14.56 42.08 18.28
CA PRO A 315 14.70 42.76 19.56
C PRO A 315 13.75 43.97 19.71
N GLU A 316 13.33 44.59 18.60
CA GLU A 316 12.63 45.88 18.60
C GLU A 316 11.09 45.82 18.55
N GLY A 317 10.50 44.62 18.68
CA GLY A 317 9.03 44.45 18.71
C GLY A 317 8.36 44.86 20.04
N HIS A 318 9.15 45.13 21.10
CA HIS A 318 8.62 45.60 22.38
C HIS A 318 8.61 47.13 22.44
N LYS A 319 7.76 47.77 21.64
CA LYS A 319 7.19 49.05 22.10
C LYS A 319 6.10 48.70 23.11
N THR A 320 6.40 49.00 24.37
CA THR A 320 5.46 49.07 25.48
C THR A 320 4.28 49.95 25.07
N ASN A 321 3.09 49.37 24.95
CA ASN A 321 1.86 50.12 25.17
C ASN A 321 1.67 50.27 26.68
N GLU A 322 1.22 51.44 27.12
CA GLU A 322 1.15 51.89 28.52
C GLU A 322 0.18 51.12 29.44
N ASP A 323 -0.38 49.99 29.03
CA ASP A 323 -1.20 49.14 29.90
C ASP A 323 -0.65 47.72 29.94
N GLY A 324 -0.21 47.31 31.14
CA GLY A 324 0.57 46.10 31.43
C GLY A 324 -0.13 44.76 31.18
N GLN A 325 -0.52 44.48 29.93
CA GLN A 325 -0.91 43.15 29.48
C GLN A 325 0.15 42.57 28.54
N LYS A 326 0.73 41.44 28.95
CA LYS A 326 1.68 40.66 28.14
C LYS A 326 0.98 40.16 26.87
N ALA A 327 1.34 40.70 25.70
CA ALA A 327 0.92 40.16 24.42
C ALA A 327 1.53 38.75 24.22
N GLU A 328 0.66 37.74 24.15
CA GLU A 328 1.01 36.35 23.87
C GLU A 328 1.44 36.19 22.39
N PRO A 329 2.51 35.44 22.03
CA PRO A 329 3.11 35.55 20.71
C PRO A 329 2.39 34.72 19.62
N GLU A 330 2.39 35.26 18.40
CA GLU A 330 1.75 34.79 17.15
C GLU A 330 2.03 33.34 16.71
N VAL A 331 2.88 32.59 17.40
CA VAL A 331 3.33 31.25 16.97
C VAL A 331 2.36 30.13 17.37
N LYS A 332 1.51 30.34 18.39
CA LYS A 332 0.36 29.44 18.65
C LYS A 332 -0.54 29.33 17.40
N LYS A 333 -0.67 30.42 16.63
CA LYS A 333 -1.45 30.43 15.38
C LYS A 333 -0.85 29.52 14.31
N LEU A 334 0.47 29.37 14.18
CA LEU A 334 1.05 28.58 13.09
C LEU A 334 0.86 27.07 13.28
N SER A 335 1.09 26.56 14.50
CA SER A 335 0.80 25.15 14.83
C SER A 335 -0.70 24.84 14.76
N GLN A 336 -1.56 25.80 15.15
CA GLN A 336 -3.01 25.65 15.07
C GLN A 336 -3.56 25.80 13.63
N LEU A 337 -2.93 26.65 12.80
CA LEU A 337 -3.19 26.79 11.36
C LEU A 337 -2.80 25.55 10.58
N MET A 338 -1.74 24.84 10.97
CA MET A 338 -1.30 23.62 10.29
C MET A 338 -2.14 22.39 10.65
N ILE A 339 -2.74 22.36 11.86
CA ILE A 339 -3.50 21.22 12.38
C ILE A 339 -5.01 21.34 12.09
N GLU A 340 -5.60 22.54 12.10
CA GLU A 340 -7.08 22.65 12.05
C GLU A 340 -7.71 23.43 10.89
N ASN A 341 -7.01 24.26 10.12
CA ASN A 341 -7.72 25.17 9.22
C ASN A 341 -7.38 24.95 7.74
N LEU A 342 -8.43 24.86 6.92
CA LEU A 342 -8.40 25.33 5.53
C LEU A 342 -7.62 26.66 5.50
N THR A 343 -6.78 26.87 4.48
CA THR A 343 -6.06 28.13 4.36
C THR A 343 -7.06 29.30 4.35
N ILE A 344 -6.68 30.48 4.86
CA ILE A 344 -7.58 31.66 4.94
C ILE A 344 -8.22 31.96 3.57
N LYS A 345 -7.48 31.68 2.49
CA LYS A 345 -7.95 31.78 1.11
C LYS A 345 -9.05 30.76 0.79
N GLU A 346 -8.84 29.49 1.12
CA GLU A 346 -9.83 28.42 0.90
C GLU A 346 -11.09 28.60 1.76
N VAL A 347 -10.97 29.10 3.01
CA VAL A 347 -12.14 29.43 3.84
C VAL A 347 -12.95 30.55 3.19
N LYS A 348 -12.29 31.57 2.63
CA LYS A 348 -12.97 32.67 1.94
C LYS A 348 -13.67 32.18 0.67
N GLU A 349 -12.99 31.38 -0.14
CA GLU A 349 -13.56 30.78 -1.36
C GLU A 349 -14.75 29.86 -1.05
N LEU A 350 -14.65 29.00 -0.02
CA LEU A 350 -15.76 28.13 0.39
C LEU A 350 -16.93 28.90 1.01
N ARG A 351 -16.67 30.02 1.70
CA ARG A 351 -17.72 30.92 2.20
C ARG A 351 -18.43 31.65 1.06
N GLU A 352 -17.69 32.10 0.05
CA GLU A 352 -18.26 32.69 -1.17
C GLU A 352 -19.09 31.65 -1.94
N GLU A 353 -18.59 30.43 -2.14
CA GLU A 353 -19.34 29.31 -2.74
C GLU A 353 -20.62 29.03 -1.96
N LEU A 354 -20.54 28.96 -0.62
CA LEU A 354 -21.69 28.71 0.25
C LEU A 354 -22.73 29.83 0.17
N MET A 355 -22.31 31.09 0.08
CA MET A 355 -23.20 32.25 -0.06
C MET A 355 -23.97 32.19 -1.38
N VAL A 356 -23.26 31.94 -2.49
CA VAL A 356 -23.87 31.80 -3.82
C VAL A 356 -24.85 30.64 -3.86
N LEU A 357 -24.49 29.48 -3.31
CA LEU A 357 -25.36 28.31 -3.29
C LEU A 357 -26.63 28.54 -2.46
N LYS A 358 -26.52 29.21 -1.30
CA LYS A 358 -27.68 29.59 -0.50
C LYS A 358 -28.59 30.57 -1.23
N GLU A 359 -28.03 31.57 -1.90
CA GLU A 359 -28.79 32.51 -2.73
C GLU A 359 -29.52 31.80 -3.88
N GLN A 360 -28.83 30.90 -4.59
CA GLN A 360 -29.42 30.07 -5.65
C GLN A 360 -30.55 29.18 -5.12
N SER A 361 -30.38 28.57 -3.94
CA SER A 361 -31.44 27.76 -3.33
C SER A 361 -32.69 28.60 -3.04
N TYR A 362 -32.52 29.80 -2.48
CA TYR A 362 -33.62 30.71 -2.16
C TYR A 362 -34.37 31.18 -3.42
N LEU A 363 -33.64 31.51 -4.49
CA LEU A 363 -34.22 31.87 -5.78
C LEU A 363 -35.05 30.72 -6.36
N ILE A 364 -34.53 29.48 -6.32
CA ILE A 364 -35.24 28.32 -6.82
C ILE A 364 -36.49 28.03 -5.96
N GLU A 365 -36.42 28.13 -4.63
CA GLU A 365 -37.59 28.01 -3.75
C GLU A 365 -38.68 29.04 -4.11
N SER A 366 -38.30 30.30 -4.35
CA SER A 366 -39.23 31.35 -4.78
C SER A 366 -39.86 31.02 -6.14
N THR A 367 -39.07 30.57 -7.12
CA THR A 367 -39.60 30.19 -8.45
C THR A 367 -40.54 29.00 -8.37
N ILE A 368 -40.26 28.01 -7.51
CA ILE A 368 -41.17 26.89 -7.25
C ILE A 368 -42.50 27.39 -6.66
N GLN A 369 -42.47 28.36 -5.75
CA GLN A 369 -43.71 28.95 -5.20
C GLN A 369 -44.52 29.68 -6.27
N ASP A 370 -43.88 30.39 -7.19
CA ASP A 370 -44.57 31.08 -8.27
C ASP A 370 -45.09 30.12 -9.35
N TYR A 371 -44.36 29.06 -9.67
CA TYR A 371 -44.83 28.02 -10.59
C TYR A 371 -45.97 27.19 -10.00
N LYS A 372 -46.00 27.01 -8.67
CA LYS A 372 -47.16 26.44 -7.95
C LYS A 372 -48.42 27.30 -8.14
N LYS A 373 -48.31 28.64 -8.08
CA LYS A 373 -49.43 29.55 -8.36
C LYS A 373 -49.88 29.47 -9.83
N GLN A 374 -48.93 29.28 -10.76
CA GLN A 374 -49.19 29.18 -12.20
C GLN A 374 -49.58 27.76 -12.68
N ARG A 375 -49.67 26.77 -11.78
CA ARG A 375 -50.01 25.36 -12.05
C ARG A 375 -49.10 24.66 -13.10
N ARG A 376 -47.84 25.06 -13.19
CA ARG A 376 -46.84 24.43 -14.09
C ARG A 376 -46.16 23.24 -13.42
N LEU A 377 -46.85 22.10 -13.38
CA LEU A 377 -46.45 20.93 -12.58
C LEU A 377 -45.18 20.24 -13.08
N GLU A 378 -44.92 20.23 -14.39
CA GLU A 378 -43.74 19.56 -14.97
C GLU A 378 -42.43 20.30 -14.63
N GLU A 379 -42.44 21.64 -14.67
CA GLU A 379 -41.29 22.48 -14.32
C GLU A 379 -40.99 22.44 -12.81
N ILE A 380 -41.98 22.17 -11.97
CA ILE A 380 -41.79 22.01 -10.52
C ILE A 380 -40.98 20.74 -10.21
N VAL A 381 -41.19 19.65 -10.95
CA VAL A 381 -40.47 18.38 -10.73
C VAL A 381 -38.98 18.54 -11.03
N THR A 382 -38.63 19.23 -12.12
CA THR A 382 -37.23 19.49 -12.47
C THR A 382 -36.58 20.47 -11.48
N LEU A 383 -37.27 21.52 -11.07
CA LEU A 383 -36.76 22.47 -10.07
C LEU A 383 -36.55 21.84 -8.69
N ASN A 384 -37.43 20.94 -8.24
CA ASN A 384 -37.24 20.21 -6.98
C ASN A 384 -35.98 19.33 -7.01
N LYS A 385 -35.70 18.67 -8.15
CA LYS A 385 -34.48 17.88 -8.30
C LYS A 385 -33.22 18.74 -8.23
N ASN A 386 -33.24 19.92 -8.86
CA ASN A 386 -32.15 20.87 -8.80
C ASN A 386 -31.95 21.41 -7.36
N LEU A 387 -33.05 21.63 -6.64
CA LEU A 387 -33.04 22.07 -5.24
C LEU A 387 -32.40 21.01 -4.32
N GLU A 388 -32.74 19.73 -4.50
CA GLU A 388 -32.13 18.62 -3.75
C GLU A 388 -30.60 18.54 -3.99
N GLU A 389 -30.16 18.71 -5.24
CA GLU A 389 -28.74 18.73 -5.59
C GLU A 389 -28.01 19.91 -4.95
N LEU A 390 -28.61 21.10 -4.96
CA LEU A 390 -28.07 22.29 -4.29
C LEU A 390 -27.99 22.11 -2.77
N HIS A 391 -29.01 21.56 -2.11
CA HIS A 391 -28.97 21.29 -0.68
C HIS A 391 -27.90 20.26 -0.30
N SER A 392 -27.73 19.21 -1.11
CA SER A 392 -26.66 18.22 -0.92
C SER A 392 -25.27 18.86 -1.03
N ARG A 393 -25.11 19.77 -2.01
CA ARG A 393 -23.86 20.52 -2.19
C ARG A 393 -23.61 21.50 -1.04
N ILE A 394 -24.63 22.23 -0.59
CA ILE A 394 -24.58 23.11 0.59
C ILE A 394 -24.13 22.33 1.82
N HIS A 395 -24.73 21.17 2.09
CA HIS A 395 -24.37 20.31 3.23
C HIS A 395 -22.90 19.84 3.14
N THR A 396 -22.44 19.46 1.95
CA THR A 396 -21.06 19.04 1.72
C THR A 396 -20.07 20.19 1.97
N VAL A 397 -20.38 21.40 1.49
CA VAL A 397 -19.54 22.60 1.69
C VAL A 397 -19.54 23.03 3.15
N GLN A 398 -20.69 22.98 3.83
CA GLN A 398 -20.83 23.31 5.25
C GLN A 398 -20.09 22.29 6.15
N SER A 399 -20.14 20.99 5.82
CA SER A 399 -19.35 19.96 6.51
C SER A 399 -17.84 20.15 6.32
N LYS A 400 -17.39 20.70 5.18
CA LYS A 400 -15.98 21.03 4.95
C LYS A 400 -15.53 22.28 5.71
N LEU A 401 -16.42 23.25 5.92
CA LEU A 401 -16.16 24.47 6.68
C LEU A 401 -16.15 24.24 8.21
N GLY A 402 -16.93 23.29 8.73
CA GLY A 402 -16.98 22.99 10.16
C GLY A 402 -17.28 24.25 11.00
N ASP A 403 -16.47 24.49 12.03
CA ASP A 403 -16.57 25.67 12.92
C ASP A 403 -16.28 27.02 12.22
N HIS A 404 -15.82 27.00 10.96
CA HIS A 404 -15.61 28.20 10.13
C HIS A 404 -16.82 28.58 9.26
N GLY A 405 -17.95 27.88 9.41
CA GLY A 405 -19.20 28.21 8.74
C GLY A 405 -19.80 29.55 9.19
N PHE A 406 -20.82 30.02 8.46
CA PHE A 406 -21.67 31.11 8.94
C PHE A 406 -22.60 30.54 10.03
N ASN A 407 -22.52 31.05 11.26
CA ASN A 407 -23.55 30.80 12.28
C ASN A 407 -24.88 31.43 11.88
#